data_AF-A0A380E258-F1
#
_entry.id   AF-A0A380E258-F1
#
_cell.length_a   1.000
_cell.length_b   1.000
_cell.length_c   1.000
_cell.angle_alpha   90.00
_cell.angle_beta   90.00
_cell.angle_gamma   90.00
#
_symmetry.space_group_name_H-M   'P 1'
#
loop_
_entity.id
_entity.type
_entity.pdbx_description
1 polymer ?
#
loop_
_entity_poly.entity_id
_entity_poly.type
_entity_poly.pdbx_seq_one_letter_code
_entity_poly.pdbx_strand_id
1 'polypeptide(L)'
;MRLTIYHTNDIHSHLHEYERIKAYMAEQRPRLNHPSLYVDLGDHVDLSAPITEATLGKKNVALLNEAKCDVATIGNNEGMTISHEALNHLYDEAKFIVTCSNVIDESGHLPNNIVSSYIKDIDGVKILFIAATAPFTPILSCTRLDCYRST
;
A
#
# COMPACT_ATOMS: atom_id res chain seq x y z
N MET A 1 11.65 24.09 7.17
CA MET A 1 11.20 23.21 6.07
C MET A 1 9.68 23.19 6.06
N ARG A 2 9.05 23.20 4.88
CA ARG A 2 7.61 22.94 4.71
C ARG A 2 7.46 21.73 3.80
N LEU A 3 6.65 20.76 4.21
CA LEU A 3 6.35 19.56 3.46
C LEU A 3 4.84 19.38 3.40
N THR A 4 4.29 19.10 2.23
CA THR A 4 2.88 18.69 2.08
C THR A 4 2.80 17.20 1.83
N ILE A 5 2.00 16.52 2.64
CA ILE A 5 1.70 15.11 2.46
C ILE A 5 0.25 15.02 1.97
N TYR A 6 0.09 14.54 0.74
CA TYR A 6 -1.19 14.07 0.23
C TYR A 6 -1.37 12.62 0.67
N HIS A 7 -2.57 12.23 1.06
CA HIS A 7 -2.84 10.85 1.39
C HIS A 7 -4.20 10.37 0.89
N THR A 8 -4.27 9.07 0.66
CA THR A 8 -5.51 8.31 0.39
C THR A 8 -5.54 7.08 1.28
N ASN A 9 -6.73 6.54 1.49
CA ASN A 9 -6.96 5.28 2.20
C ASN A 9 -8.27 4.68 1.66
N ASP A 10 -8.43 3.36 1.78
CA ASP A 10 -9.71 2.69 1.55
C ASP A 10 -10.32 2.98 0.16
N ILE A 11 -9.50 2.97 -0.88
CA ILE A 11 -10.01 3.15 -2.24
C ILE A 11 -10.81 1.92 -2.70
N HIS A 12 -10.52 0.73 -2.18
CA HIS A 12 -11.28 -0.51 -2.43
C HIS A 12 -11.61 -0.73 -3.92
N SER A 13 -10.60 -0.58 -4.79
CA SER A 13 -10.78 -0.73 -6.24
C SER A 13 -11.85 0.16 -6.89
N HIS A 14 -12.20 1.31 -6.30
CA HIS A 14 -12.94 2.36 -6.98
C HIS A 14 -12.05 3.01 -8.07
N LEU A 15 -11.83 2.29 -9.18
CA LEU A 15 -10.85 2.64 -10.22
C LEU A 15 -11.07 4.02 -10.85
N HIS A 16 -12.33 4.47 -10.88
CA HIS A 16 -12.67 5.82 -11.33
C HIS A 16 -12.13 6.92 -10.38
N GLU A 17 -12.06 6.65 -9.08
CA GLU A 17 -11.51 7.58 -8.10
C GLU A 17 -10.00 7.76 -8.28
N TYR A 18 -9.27 6.71 -8.68
CA TYR A 18 -7.85 6.85 -9.05
C TYR A 18 -7.61 7.79 -10.22
N GLU A 19 -8.50 7.80 -11.23
CA GLU A 19 -8.39 8.74 -12.35
C GLU A 19 -8.55 10.19 -11.86
N ARG A 20 -9.47 10.42 -10.93
CA ARG A 20 -9.66 11.74 -10.29
C ARG A 20 -8.48 12.12 -9.43
N ILE A 21 -7.95 11.19 -8.62
CA ILE A 21 -6.76 11.40 -7.80
C ILE A 21 -5.56 11.72 -8.70
N LYS A 22 -5.33 10.96 -9.76
CA LYS A 22 -4.27 11.20 -10.74
C LYS A 22 -4.37 12.61 -11.33
N ALA A 23 -5.56 13.00 -11.80
CA ALA A 23 -5.79 14.33 -12.34
C ALA A 23 -5.50 15.42 -11.31
N TYR A 24 -6.01 15.26 -10.08
CA TYR A 24 -5.79 16.20 -8.98
C TYR A 24 -4.30 16.33 -8.63
N MET A 25 -3.58 15.20 -8.50
CA MET A 25 -2.15 15.20 -8.18
C MET A 25 -1.32 15.85 -9.29
N ALA A 26 -1.66 15.58 -10.56
CA ALA A 26 -1.00 16.22 -11.70
C ALA A 26 -1.23 17.74 -11.73
N GLU A 27 -2.37 18.22 -11.23
CA GLU A 27 -2.72 19.63 -11.23
C GLU A 27 -2.16 20.39 -10.01
N GLN A 28 -2.27 19.82 -8.81
CA GLN A 28 -1.96 20.51 -7.55
C GLN A 28 -0.50 20.38 -7.15
N ARG A 29 0.11 19.22 -7.34
CA ARG A 29 1.48 18.95 -6.89
C ARG A 29 2.50 19.92 -7.50
N PRO A 30 2.44 20.27 -8.80
CA PRO A 30 3.36 21.24 -9.41
C PRO A 30 3.16 22.69 -8.98
N ARG A 31 2.01 23.04 -8.35
CA ARG A 31 1.74 24.40 -7.85
C ARG A 31 2.43 24.70 -6.53
N LEU A 32 2.92 23.68 -5.84
CA LEU A 32 3.66 23.84 -4.59
C LEU A 32 5.07 24.33 -4.89
N ASN A 33 5.54 25.31 -4.13
CA ASN A 33 6.92 25.81 -4.16
C ASN A 33 7.83 25.14 -3.10
N HIS A 34 7.36 24.05 -2.51
CA HIS A 34 8.07 23.27 -1.50
C HIS A 34 7.83 21.77 -1.76
N PRO A 35 8.64 20.87 -1.17
CA PRO A 35 8.47 19.43 -1.36
C PRO A 35 7.07 18.92 -1.02
N SER A 36 6.70 17.82 -1.68
CA SER A 36 5.46 17.09 -1.41
C SER A 36 5.61 15.59 -1.63
N LEU A 37 4.80 14.82 -0.91
CA LEU A 37 4.69 13.37 -1.05
C LEU A 37 3.23 12.96 -1.21
N TYR A 38 2.99 11.89 -1.95
CA TYR A 38 1.71 11.19 -1.97
C TYR A 38 1.84 9.83 -1.28
N VAL A 39 1.03 9.58 -0.27
CA VAL A 39 1.06 8.36 0.55
C VAL A 39 -0.27 7.63 0.50
N ASP A 40 -0.28 6.37 0.08
CA ASP A 40 -1.47 5.52 0.15
C ASP A 40 -1.46 4.67 1.44
N LEU A 41 -2.56 4.70 2.20
CA LEU A 41 -2.64 4.09 3.53
C LEU A 41 -3.27 2.68 3.52
N GLY A 42 -3.32 2.01 2.37
CA GLY A 42 -3.77 0.63 2.24
C GLY A 42 -5.28 0.50 1.93
N ASP A 43 -5.73 -0.76 1.84
CA ASP A 43 -7.09 -1.13 1.42
C ASP A 43 -7.44 -0.52 0.05
N HIS A 44 -6.46 -0.57 -0.86
CA HIS A 44 -6.54 0.04 -2.18
C HIS A 44 -6.86 -0.99 -3.26
N VAL A 45 -6.69 -2.28 -2.95
CA VAL A 45 -7.13 -3.46 -3.71
C VAL A 45 -8.35 -4.08 -3.06
N ASP A 46 -9.38 -4.32 -3.87
CA ASP A 46 -10.53 -5.16 -3.56
C ASP A 46 -10.85 -6.08 -4.76
N LEU A 47 -10.79 -7.39 -4.54
CA LEU A 47 -11.09 -8.43 -5.53
C LEU A 47 -12.60 -8.60 -5.78
N SER A 48 -13.48 -7.90 -5.07
CA SER A 48 -14.90 -7.81 -5.43
C SER A 48 -15.13 -7.04 -6.74
N ALA A 49 -14.16 -6.18 -7.13
CA ALA A 49 -14.19 -5.45 -8.38
C ALA A 49 -13.68 -6.30 -9.55
N PRO A 50 -14.46 -6.52 -10.63
CA PRO A 50 -14.10 -7.47 -11.69
C PRO A 50 -12.74 -7.24 -12.37
N ILE A 51 -12.37 -5.97 -12.59
CA ILE A 51 -11.08 -5.63 -13.22
C ILE A 51 -9.92 -5.94 -12.26
N THR A 52 -10.10 -5.66 -10.98
CA THR A 52 -9.09 -5.92 -9.97
C THR A 52 -8.94 -7.42 -9.75
N GLU A 53 -10.03 -8.18 -9.70
CA GLU A 53 -10.03 -9.65 -9.66
C GLU A 53 -9.25 -10.22 -10.84
N ALA A 54 -9.63 -9.84 -12.07
CA ALA A 54 -9.02 -10.34 -13.31
C ALA A 54 -7.53 -9.99 -13.43
N THR A 55 -7.05 -8.97 -12.71
CA THR A 55 -5.66 -8.53 -12.72
C THR A 55 -4.93 -8.81 -11.41
N LEU A 56 -5.56 -9.48 -10.44
CA LEU A 56 -5.03 -9.70 -9.10
C LEU A 56 -4.44 -8.43 -8.45
N GLY A 57 -5.13 -7.30 -8.59
CA GLY A 57 -4.69 -6.01 -8.04
C GLY A 57 -3.60 -5.27 -8.84
N LYS A 58 -3.04 -5.87 -9.90
CA LYS A 58 -2.00 -5.22 -10.71
C LYS A 58 -2.45 -3.92 -11.37
N LYS A 59 -3.73 -3.82 -11.75
CA LYS A 59 -4.28 -2.57 -12.29
C LYS A 59 -4.26 -1.45 -11.24
N ASN A 60 -4.48 -1.76 -9.97
CA ASN A 60 -4.47 -0.78 -8.88
C ASN A 60 -3.05 -0.25 -8.64
N VAL A 61 -2.04 -1.13 -8.64
CA VAL A 61 -0.63 -0.74 -8.57
C VAL A 61 -0.24 0.15 -9.76
N ALA A 62 -0.69 -0.17 -10.97
CA ALA A 62 -0.46 0.67 -12.15
C ALA A 62 -1.08 2.07 -12.00
N LEU A 63 -2.28 2.18 -11.43
CA LEU A 63 -2.94 3.47 -11.18
C LEU A 63 -2.21 4.29 -10.12
N LEU A 64 -1.72 3.66 -9.04
CA LEU A 64 -0.87 4.32 -8.05
C LEU A 64 0.45 4.83 -8.66
N ASN A 65 1.06 4.04 -9.56
CA ASN A 65 2.23 4.46 -10.33
C ASN A 65 1.93 5.70 -11.19
N GLU A 66 0.79 5.72 -11.88
CA GLU A 66 0.36 6.86 -12.70
C GLU A 66 0.08 8.10 -11.85
N ALA A 67 -0.53 7.92 -10.67
CA ALA A 67 -0.81 8.98 -9.70
C ALA A 67 0.43 9.51 -8.96
N LYS A 68 1.63 8.98 -9.25
CA LYS A 68 2.91 9.37 -8.64
C LYS A 68 2.90 9.17 -7.11
N CYS A 69 2.35 8.04 -6.65
CA CYS A 69 2.50 7.61 -5.27
C CYS A 69 3.99 7.53 -4.90
N ASP A 70 4.34 7.95 -3.69
CA ASP A 70 5.70 7.88 -3.16
C ASP A 70 5.86 6.68 -2.22
N VAL A 71 4.88 6.48 -1.33
CA VAL A 71 4.89 5.43 -0.31
C VAL A 71 3.48 4.85 -0.20
N ALA A 72 3.36 3.53 -0.10
CA ALA A 72 2.11 2.87 0.21
C ALA A 72 2.27 1.91 1.39
N THR A 73 1.15 1.45 1.93
CA THR A 73 1.09 0.27 2.79
C THR A 73 0.01 -0.69 2.29
N ILE A 74 -0.08 -1.85 2.94
CA ILE A 74 -1.13 -2.83 2.68
C ILE A 74 -2.16 -2.76 3.81
N GLY A 75 -3.43 -2.87 3.46
CA GLY A 75 -4.51 -2.94 4.43
C GLY A 75 -4.91 -4.39 4.71
N ASN A 76 -5.97 -4.55 5.49
CA ASN A 76 -6.53 -5.86 5.81
C ASN A 76 -7.10 -6.54 4.55
N ASN A 77 -7.59 -5.78 3.57
CA ASN A 77 -8.21 -6.36 2.39
C ASN A 77 -7.19 -7.06 1.50
N GLU A 78 -6.02 -6.45 1.29
CA GLU A 78 -4.88 -7.12 0.63
C GLU A 78 -4.46 -8.38 1.39
N GLY A 79 -4.42 -8.33 2.73
CA GLY A 79 -4.04 -9.47 3.57
C GLY A 79 -5.06 -10.61 3.65
N MET A 80 -6.34 -10.33 3.39
CA MET A 80 -7.43 -11.31 3.52
C MET A 80 -7.91 -11.90 2.19
N THR A 81 -7.97 -11.07 1.14
CA THR A 81 -8.62 -11.46 -0.12
C THR A 81 -7.62 -12.00 -1.14
N ILE A 82 -6.36 -11.57 -1.06
CA ILE A 82 -5.32 -11.96 -1.99
C ILE A 82 -4.60 -13.19 -1.45
N SER A 83 -4.37 -14.20 -2.31
CA SER A 83 -3.59 -15.37 -1.91
C SER A 83 -2.15 -14.98 -1.56
N HIS A 84 -1.49 -15.78 -0.72
CA HIS A 84 -0.10 -15.54 -0.34
C HIS A 84 0.82 -15.41 -1.57
N GLU A 85 0.65 -16.27 -2.58
CA GLU A 85 1.41 -16.20 -3.84
C GLU A 85 1.12 -14.90 -4.61
N ALA A 86 -0.16 -14.51 -4.74
CA ALA A 86 -0.52 -13.30 -5.46
C ALA A 86 -0.06 -12.03 -4.74
N LEU A 87 -0.08 -12.00 -3.39
CA LEU A 87 0.42 -10.88 -2.60
C LEU A 87 1.94 -10.71 -2.76
N ASN A 88 2.68 -11.82 -2.80
CA ASN A 88 4.12 -11.82 -3.09
C ASN A 88 4.46 -11.30 -4.48
N HIS A 89 3.50 -11.26 -5.40
CA HIS A 89 3.71 -10.68 -6.71
C HIS A 89 3.07 -9.31 -6.87
N LEU A 90 2.07 -8.92 -6.06
CA LEU A 90 1.26 -7.70 -6.25
C LEU A 90 2.11 -6.46 -6.61
N TYR A 91 3.18 -6.20 -5.87
CA TYR A 91 4.00 -5.00 -6.01
C TYR A 91 5.24 -5.12 -6.92
N ASP A 92 5.40 -6.19 -7.72
CA ASP A 92 6.57 -6.37 -8.61
C ASP A 92 6.83 -5.18 -9.56
N GLU A 93 5.78 -4.47 -9.97
CA GLU A 93 5.87 -3.31 -10.87
C GLU A 93 5.68 -1.97 -10.15
N ALA A 94 5.69 -1.97 -8.81
CA ALA A 94 5.53 -0.74 -8.04
C ALA A 94 6.71 0.22 -8.28
N LYS A 95 6.39 1.50 -8.53
CA LYS A 95 7.35 2.61 -8.66
C LYS A 95 7.41 3.48 -7.40
N PHE A 96 6.82 2.98 -6.32
CA PHE A 96 6.72 3.57 -4.99
C PHE A 96 7.20 2.55 -3.96
N ILE A 97 7.54 3.03 -2.76
CA ILE A 97 7.96 2.14 -1.68
C ILE A 97 6.73 1.59 -0.95
N VAL A 98 6.64 0.28 -0.78
CA VAL A 98 5.61 -0.32 0.07
C VAL A 98 6.22 -0.63 1.44
N THR A 99 5.60 -0.09 2.49
CA THR A 99 6.03 -0.35 3.86
C THR A 99 4.95 -1.11 4.63
N CYS A 100 5.33 -2.15 5.37
CA CYS A 100 4.49 -2.79 6.39
C CYS A 100 5.39 -3.58 7.34
N SER A 101 5.16 -3.43 8.65
CA SER A 101 6.04 -3.99 9.68
C SER A 101 5.50 -5.27 10.34
N ASN A 102 4.23 -5.58 10.18
CA ASN A 102 3.54 -6.60 10.98
C ASN A 102 2.71 -7.63 10.17
N VAL A 103 2.82 -7.62 8.84
CA VAL A 103 2.26 -8.67 7.97
C VAL A 103 3.41 -9.55 7.50
N ILE A 104 3.60 -10.65 8.20
CA ILE A 104 4.65 -11.64 7.96
C ILE A 104 4.04 -13.01 7.71
N ASP A 105 4.73 -13.84 6.92
CA ASP A 105 4.36 -15.22 6.69
C ASP A 105 4.74 -16.13 7.87
N GLU A 106 4.38 -17.40 7.77
CA GLU A 106 4.70 -18.43 8.78
C GLU A 106 6.21 -18.64 8.98
N SER A 107 7.02 -18.26 7.99
CA SER A 107 8.48 -18.31 8.05
C SER A 107 9.08 -17.02 8.64
N GLY A 108 8.26 -16.02 8.97
CA GLY A 108 8.67 -14.74 9.51
C GLY A 108 9.15 -13.72 8.45
N HIS A 109 8.86 -13.94 7.17
CA HIS A 109 9.25 -13.04 6.09
C HIS A 109 8.11 -12.09 5.70
N LEU A 110 8.47 -10.88 5.28
CA LEU A 110 7.54 -9.96 4.61
C LEU A 110 7.26 -10.46 3.19
N PRO A 111 6.09 -10.13 2.60
CA PRO A 111 5.86 -10.33 1.18
C PRO A 111 6.92 -9.62 0.32
N ASN A 112 7.20 -10.14 -0.87
CA ASN A 112 8.20 -9.52 -1.75
C ASN A 112 7.87 -8.05 -2.05
N ASN A 113 8.92 -7.26 -2.23
CA ASN A 113 8.84 -5.83 -2.53
C ASN A 113 8.18 -4.97 -1.42
N ILE A 114 8.04 -5.51 -0.20
CA ILE A 114 7.61 -4.77 0.99
C ILE A 114 8.78 -4.69 1.97
N VAL A 115 8.98 -3.50 2.54
CA VAL A 115 10.01 -3.27 3.58
C VAL A 115 9.36 -2.92 4.92
N SER A 116 10.03 -3.25 6.03
CA SER A 116 9.49 -2.95 7.37
C SER A 116 9.44 -1.45 7.68
N SER A 117 10.34 -0.67 7.07
CA SER A 117 10.38 0.78 7.17
C SER A 117 11.19 1.39 6.03
N TYR A 118 11.02 2.69 5.79
CA TYR A 118 11.73 3.42 4.75
C TYR A 118 12.10 4.83 5.24
N ILE A 119 13.33 5.27 5.00
CA ILE A 119 13.78 6.63 5.33
C ILE A 119 13.98 7.41 4.04
N LYS A 120 13.30 8.57 3.94
CA LYS A 120 13.48 9.54 2.85
C LYS A 120 14.12 10.80 3.38
N ASP A 121 15.19 11.26 2.73
CA ASP A 121 15.80 12.57 2.99
C ASP A 121 15.12 13.63 2.11
N ILE A 122 14.63 14.71 2.72
CA ILE A 122 14.02 15.85 2.04
C ILE A 122 14.67 17.11 2.59
N ASP A 123 15.42 17.81 1.76
CA ASP A 123 16.14 19.05 2.09
C ASP A 123 16.99 18.93 3.39
N GLY A 124 17.64 17.77 3.59
CA GLY A 124 18.48 17.49 4.75
C GLY A 124 17.72 17.01 6.00
N VAL A 125 16.39 16.84 5.91
CA VAL A 125 15.55 16.27 6.97
C VAL A 125 15.21 14.83 6.63
N LYS A 126 15.56 13.90 7.52
CA LYS A 126 15.23 12.48 7.39
C LYS A 126 13.83 12.19 7.93
N ILE A 127 12.98 11.59 7.10
CA ILE A 127 11.61 11.21 7.43
C ILE A 127 11.50 9.69 7.39
N LEU A 128 11.12 9.08 8.51
CA LEU A 128 10.88 7.65 8.64
C LEU A 128 9.42 7.33 8.35
N PHE A 129 9.20 6.43 7.41
CA PHE A 129 7.92 5.79 7.11
C PHE A 129 7.91 4.39 7.74
N ILE A 130 6.95 4.16 8.62
CA ILE A 130 6.63 2.86 9.19
C ILE A 130 5.11 2.70 9.13
N ALA A 131 4.66 1.51 8.80
CA ALA A 131 3.24 1.21 8.70
C ALA A 131 2.92 -0.12 9.37
N ALA A 132 1.66 -0.26 9.78
CA ALA A 132 1.14 -1.47 10.36
C ALA A 132 -0.29 -1.68 9.87
N THR A 133 -0.62 -2.93 9.58
CA THR A 133 -1.96 -3.36 9.16
C THR A 133 -2.72 -3.85 10.39
N ALA A 134 -3.97 -3.41 10.55
CA ALA A 134 -4.79 -3.90 11.65
C ALA A 134 -5.06 -5.40 11.51
N PRO A 135 -4.92 -6.20 12.60
CA PRO A 135 -5.25 -7.61 12.53
C PRO A 135 -6.76 -7.81 12.42
N PHE A 136 -7.23 -8.51 11.39
CA PHE A 136 -8.62 -8.95 11.28
C PHE A 136 -8.78 -10.40 11.75
N THR A 137 -9.40 -10.56 12.93
CA THR A 137 -9.25 -11.75 13.78
C THR A 137 -10.09 -12.99 13.48
N PRO A 138 -10.98 -13.09 12.47
CA PRO A 138 -11.46 -14.42 12.08
C PRO A 138 -10.56 -15.11 11.06
N ILE A 139 -9.73 -14.39 10.28
CA ILE A 139 -9.16 -14.94 9.02
C ILE A 139 -7.64 -14.70 8.85
N LEU A 140 -6.98 -13.84 9.63
CA LEU A 140 -5.51 -13.75 9.61
C LEU A 140 -4.81 -14.89 10.37
N SER A 141 -5.49 -16.03 10.59
CA SER A 141 -4.79 -17.30 10.48
C SER A 141 -4.54 -17.51 9.00
N CYS A 142 -3.37 -17.08 8.50
CA CYS A 142 -2.79 -17.68 7.31
C CYS A 142 -3.14 -19.18 7.34
N THR A 143 -3.78 -19.70 6.30
CA THR A 143 -3.66 -21.13 6.00
C THR A 143 -3.83 -22.09 7.20
N ARG A 144 -4.92 -21.98 7.99
CA ARG A 144 -5.30 -22.92 9.07
C ARG A 144 -4.15 -23.40 10.00
N LEU A 145 -4.02 -22.78 11.17
CA LEU A 145 -4.05 -23.36 12.53
C LEU A 145 -3.20 -22.50 13.49
N ASP A 146 -3.89 -21.99 14.51
CA ASP A 146 -3.37 -21.68 15.84
C ASP A 146 -2.27 -20.61 15.99
N CYS A 147 -2.65 -19.35 15.79
CA CYS A 147 -1.98 -18.20 16.40
C CYS A 147 -2.79 -17.63 17.58
N TYR A 148 -2.89 -18.40 18.67
CA TYR A 148 -3.07 -17.86 20.02
C TYR A 148 -2.44 -18.82 21.04
N ARG A 149 -1.13 -18.68 21.26
CA ARG A 149 -0.51 -19.05 22.53
C ARG A 149 0.27 -17.86 23.04
N SER A 150 -0.43 -17.04 23.81
CA SER A 150 0.17 -16.21 24.85
C SER A 150 0.84 -17.13 25.88
N THR A 151 2.01 -16.70 26.38
CA THR A 151 2.64 -17.04 27.67
C THR A 151 2.10 -18.23 28.47
#